data_AF-A0A2E4WLJ5-F1
#
_entry.id   AF-A0A2E4WLJ5-F1
#
_cell.length_a   1.000
_cell.length_b   1.000
_cell.length_c   1.000
_cell.angle_alpha   90.00
_cell.angle_beta   90.00
_cell.angle_gamma   90.00
#
_symmetry.space_group_name_H-M   'P 1'
#
loop_
_entity.id
_entity.type
_entity.pdbx_description
1 polymer ?
#
loop_
_entity_poly.entity_id
_entity_poly.type
_entity_poly.pdbx_seq_one_letter_code
_entity_poly.pdbx_strand_id
1 'polypeptide(L)'
;MFTVKISGAGQWTCDETKVTIPIEDSEGITIRKYVRNKPPEISVDGFILQDPFPLDNEAIAPEKIPGTADLMLESFVNTDMGLSLHQKALAYSHKDFDDFIIVDWEFTNTGNVDADDEIELPNQTLTDVFFIRQTRASEHPKQWNTSYGEFKTDTLRIPTIAYPERQPGAEFDNFGDVVPETGNILYPIHSGEAFLHIDKTASDESDWWEGGWRVGGTEDADVPLFVKHPLQMSPSEWAQNYEFMESGWLPYNGKAEMDPSLVWEGTHHSIRIDDEFFNYKYSSDLPGYFWTLMHMYGAGPWQLAPGESFRVVWADGVGSISRDKGWEVGKAWLAGNATFDGEDNLPWRYGADAFGSELAPTDNDRAKDQWIMTGRDSLHRNMYNAQWVVNNDFNVPEPPPAPSIVVSSKPDQVLVEWGTESESASDFAGYRVYRSVGTPDSTMVLIAEYPGSGTHSHSDVTASRGLAYFYSVTAYDDGNSNVPGLSGSSEVAESGLYLNRTTKAAYLTRPPGTLDEVIVVPNPFNLNAEAIQFTGERDKIIFYNVPGECIIDIYSESGDHIKEIVHDDGSGDQAWGVLAEEWSTTSSSQTVVSGLYIARIEETSNGKRTGNAVIRKFLIVR
;
A
#
# COMPACT_ATOMS: atom_id res chain seq x y z
N MET A 1 24.63 34.08 18.67
CA MET A 1 23.65 33.92 17.58
C MET A 1 24.30 33.06 16.53
N PHE A 2 23.64 31.98 16.14
CA PHE A 2 24.07 31.19 14.99
C PHE A 2 23.72 31.96 13.71
N THR A 3 24.55 31.87 12.69
CA THR A 3 24.29 32.48 11.38
C THR A 3 23.28 31.70 10.56
N VAL A 4 23.06 30.43 10.90
CA VAL A 4 22.13 29.48 10.29
C VAL A 4 21.49 28.67 11.42
N LYS A 5 20.23 28.28 11.28
CA LYS A 5 19.53 27.35 12.17
C LYS A 5 18.89 26.24 11.32
N ILE A 6 19.00 24.99 11.77
CA ILE A 6 18.35 23.83 11.17
C ILE A 6 17.32 23.29 12.17
N SER A 7 16.12 22.99 11.69
CA SER A 7 15.03 22.35 12.46
C SER A 7 14.46 21.18 11.66
N GLY A 8 13.88 20.20 12.36
CA GLY A 8 13.34 18.98 11.77
C GLY A 8 13.93 17.70 12.35
N ALA A 9 13.51 16.56 11.80
CA ALA A 9 13.96 15.25 12.25
C ALA A 9 15.27 14.83 11.57
N GLY A 10 16.24 14.36 12.35
CA GLY A 10 17.35 13.55 11.82
C GLY A 10 16.89 12.11 11.56
N GLN A 11 17.66 11.34 10.78
CA GLN A 11 17.33 9.94 10.49
C GLN A 11 17.12 9.13 11.79
N TRP A 12 16.01 8.38 11.86
CA TRP A 12 15.63 7.54 13.01
C TRP A 12 15.42 8.29 14.33
N THR A 13 15.30 9.61 14.29
CA THR A 13 15.09 10.43 15.48
C THR A 13 13.92 11.39 15.27
N CYS A 14 13.07 11.51 16.28
CA CYS A 14 12.10 12.58 16.41
C CYS A 14 12.28 13.16 17.81
N ASP A 15 12.44 14.48 17.93
CA ASP A 15 12.41 15.15 19.24
C ASP A 15 11.15 15.98 19.33
N GLU A 16 10.13 15.29 19.83
CA GLU A 16 8.77 15.80 20.04
C GLU A 16 8.67 16.78 21.20
N THR A 17 9.77 17.01 21.92
CA THR A 17 9.79 17.90 23.09
C THR A 17 10.49 19.23 22.82
N LYS A 18 11.35 19.29 21.80
CA LYS A 18 12.23 20.44 21.56
C LYS A 18 12.44 20.82 20.11
N VAL A 19 12.10 19.99 19.14
CA VAL A 19 12.43 20.27 17.72
C VAL A 19 11.20 20.23 16.83
N THR A 20 10.41 19.16 16.89
CA THR A 20 9.18 18.97 16.11
C THR A 20 8.07 18.57 17.05
N ILE A 21 7.43 19.57 17.65
CA ILE A 21 6.59 19.47 18.85
C ILE A 21 5.13 19.34 18.42
N PRO A 22 4.52 18.14 18.52
CA PRO A 22 3.12 17.94 18.14
C PRO A 22 2.19 18.74 19.05
N ILE A 23 1.20 19.40 18.46
CA ILE A 23 0.24 20.23 19.19
C ILE A 23 -1.05 19.45 19.37
N GLU A 24 -1.45 19.28 20.63
CA GLU A 24 -2.72 18.68 20.99
C GLU A 24 -3.87 19.65 20.68
N ASP A 25 -4.95 19.11 20.12
CA ASP A 25 -6.20 19.86 20.03
C ASP A 25 -6.92 19.93 21.39
N SER A 26 -8.11 20.54 21.41
CA SER A 26 -8.90 20.71 22.65
C SER A 26 -9.31 19.41 23.35
N GLU A 27 -9.20 18.26 22.68
CA GLU A 27 -9.49 16.94 23.22
C GLU A 27 -8.22 16.14 23.56
N GLY A 28 -7.04 16.75 23.43
CA GLY A 28 -5.75 16.08 23.71
C GLY A 28 -5.25 15.22 22.55
N ILE A 29 -5.74 15.44 21.32
CA ILE A 29 -5.40 14.62 20.15
C ILE A 29 -4.43 15.39 19.24
N THR A 30 -3.32 14.76 18.88
CA THR A 30 -2.27 15.35 18.01
C THR A 30 -2.41 15.00 16.54
N ILE A 31 -3.11 13.91 16.21
CA ILE A 31 -3.39 13.48 14.84
C ILE A 31 -4.86 13.06 14.74
N ARG A 32 -5.63 13.81 13.95
CA ARG A 32 -7.02 13.50 13.63
C ARG A 32 -7.11 12.73 12.33
N LYS A 33 -7.99 11.73 12.29
CA LYS A 33 -8.40 11.05 11.06
C LYS A 33 -9.86 11.38 10.77
N TYR A 34 -10.07 12.05 9.65
CA TYR A 34 -11.39 12.33 9.12
C TYR A 34 -11.68 11.38 7.97
N VAL A 35 -12.87 10.77 7.99
CA VAL A 35 -13.39 9.99 6.87
C VAL A 35 -14.61 10.69 6.30
N ARG A 36 -14.77 10.61 4.98
CA ARG A 36 -15.92 11.18 4.28
C ARG A 36 -17.20 10.41 4.58
N ASN A 37 -17.09 9.08 4.51
CA ASN A 37 -18.18 8.14 4.70
C ASN A 37 -17.87 7.19 5.86
N LYS A 38 -18.92 6.68 6.53
CA LYS A 38 -18.74 5.62 7.52
C LYS A 38 -18.09 4.41 6.82
N PRO A 39 -16.98 3.84 7.34
CA PRO A 39 -16.42 2.61 6.80
C PRO A 39 -17.47 1.47 6.81
N PRO A 40 -17.52 0.63 5.77
CA PRO A 40 -18.49 -0.44 5.67
C PRO A 40 -18.24 -1.52 6.73
N GLU A 41 -19.32 -2.13 7.21
CA GLU A 41 -19.24 -3.31 8.08
C GLU A 41 -19.08 -4.57 7.21
N ILE A 42 -18.13 -5.44 7.53
CA ILE A 42 -17.78 -6.60 6.71
C ILE A 42 -17.85 -7.84 7.59
N SER A 43 -18.63 -8.84 7.20
CA SER A 43 -18.61 -10.13 7.89
C SER A 43 -18.59 -11.33 6.96
N VAL A 44 -17.91 -12.37 7.39
CA VAL A 44 -17.86 -13.67 6.71
C VAL A 44 -18.19 -14.76 7.72
N ASP A 45 -19.27 -15.49 7.51
CA ASP A 45 -19.73 -16.56 8.42
C ASP A 45 -19.86 -16.08 9.87
N GLY A 46 -20.37 -14.86 10.06
CA GLY A 46 -20.55 -14.21 11.37
C GLY A 46 -19.27 -13.60 11.97
N PHE A 47 -18.10 -13.77 11.36
CA PHE A 47 -16.87 -13.10 11.77
C PHE A 47 -16.80 -11.69 11.22
N ILE A 48 -16.71 -10.70 12.11
CA ILE A 48 -16.50 -9.29 11.78
C ILE A 48 -15.04 -9.09 11.36
N LEU A 49 -14.80 -8.44 10.22
CA LEU A 49 -13.46 -8.29 9.63
C LEU A 49 -12.89 -6.87 9.71
N GLN A 50 -13.71 -5.88 10.02
CA GLN A 50 -13.29 -4.50 10.20
C GLN A 50 -12.93 -4.20 11.67
N ASP A 51 -12.05 -3.22 11.85
CA ASP A 51 -11.75 -2.66 13.17
C ASP A 51 -12.94 -1.85 13.72
N PRO A 52 -13.04 -1.70 15.06
CA PRO A 52 -14.01 -0.81 15.66
C PRO A 52 -13.85 0.61 15.12
N PHE A 53 -14.98 1.25 14.79
CA PHE A 53 -15.01 2.63 14.32
C PHE A 53 -16.17 3.39 14.99
N PRO A 54 -15.98 4.66 15.40
CA PRO A 54 -14.71 5.39 15.38
C PRO A 54 -13.81 5.03 16.56
N LEU A 55 -12.48 5.13 16.39
CA LEU A 55 -11.53 5.30 17.48
C LEU A 55 -11.55 6.76 18.00
N ASP A 56 -10.91 7.03 19.15
CA ASP A 56 -10.95 8.34 19.81
C ASP A 56 -10.48 9.51 18.92
N ASN A 57 -9.55 9.24 17.98
CA ASN A 57 -9.02 10.23 17.05
C ASN A 57 -9.70 10.24 15.67
N GLU A 58 -10.79 9.50 15.50
CA GLU A 58 -11.50 9.33 14.23
C GLU A 58 -12.87 10.01 14.24
N ALA A 59 -13.25 10.62 13.11
CA ALA A 59 -14.59 11.18 12.94
C ALA A 59 -15.06 11.10 11.48
N ILE A 60 -16.38 10.95 11.30
CA ILE A 60 -17.04 11.18 10.02
C ILE A 60 -17.27 12.69 9.90
N ALA A 61 -16.48 13.37 9.08
CA ALA A 61 -16.49 14.83 8.96
C ALA A 61 -16.09 15.26 7.54
N PRO A 62 -16.95 15.00 6.53
CA PRO A 62 -16.66 15.36 5.14
C PRO A 62 -16.39 16.86 4.95
N GLU A 63 -16.96 17.72 5.80
CA GLU A 63 -16.74 19.17 5.79
C GLU A 63 -15.32 19.59 6.21
N LYS A 64 -14.56 18.69 6.84
CA LYS A 64 -13.15 18.90 7.20
C LYS A 64 -12.20 18.51 6.08
N ILE A 65 -12.65 17.70 5.12
CA ILE A 65 -11.80 17.12 4.08
C ILE A 65 -11.82 18.02 2.84
N PRO A 66 -10.67 18.52 2.37
CA PRO A 66 -10.57 19.25 1.11
C PRO A 66 -11.04 18.41 -0.09
N GLY A 67 -11.81 19.04 -0.98
CA GLY A 67 -12.31 18.39 -2.20
C GLY A 67 -13.15 17.15 -1.90
N THR A 68 -12.86 16.05 -2.61
CA THR A 68 -13.62 14.78 -2.54
C THR A 68 -12.80 13.58 -2.04
N ALA A 69 -11.67 13.80 -1.38
CA ALA A 69 -10.89 12.71 -0.78
C ALA A 69 -11.73 11.88 0.20
N ASP A 70 -11.50 10.57 0.24
CA ASP A 70 -12.24 9.63 1.10
C ASP A 70 -11.79 9.72 2.56
N LEU A 71 -10.52 10.04 2.76
CA LEU A 71 -9.86 10.10 4.06
C LEU A 71 -8.85 11.25 4.09
N MET A 72 -8.79 11.93 5.24
CA MET A 72 -7.73 12.88 5.55
C MET A 72 -7.16 12.64 6.95
N LEU A 73 -5.83 12.65 7.08
CA LEU A 73 -5.15 12.84 8.36
C LEU A 73 -4.79 14.32 8.52
N GLU A 74 -4.99 14.90 9.69
CA GLU A 74 -4.63 16.29 10.03
C GLU A 74 -3.83 16.35 11.32
N SER A 75 -2.77 17.17 11.33
CA SER A 75 -1.92 17.39 12.50
C SER A 75 -1.28 18.77 12.50
N PHE A 76 -0.95 19.28 13.68
CA PHE A 76 -0.24 20.54 13.88
C PHE A 76 1.07 20.31 14.63
N VAL A 77 2.14 20.96 14.21
CA VAL A 77 3.48 20.81 14.81
C VAL A 77 4.15 22.17 14.93
N ASN A 78 4.63 22.53 16.11
CA ASN A 78 5.55 23.67 16.27
C ASN A 78 7.00 23.21 16.12
N THR A 79 7.84 24.09 15.59
CA THR A 79 9.27 23.81 15.44
C THR A 79 10.09 24.74 16.31
N ASP A 80 11.27 24.29 16.69
CA ASP A 80 12.18 25.13 17.47
C ASP A 80 12.66 26.39 16.72
N MET A 81 12.45 26.45 15.40
CA MET A 81 12.74 27.62 14.56
C MET A 81 11.70 28.74 14.69
N GLY A 82 10.50 28.44 15.22
CA GLY A 82 9.36 29.36 15.23
C GLY A 82 8.42 29.18 14.03
N LEU A 83 8.59 28.12 13.25
CA LEU A 83 7.64 27.73 12.21
C LEU A 83 6.63 26.74 12.78
N SER A 84 5.35 26.99 12.57
CA SER A 84 4.27 26.03 12.81
C SER A 84 3.89 25.37 11.49
N LEU A 85 3.83 24.05 11.48
CA LEU A 85 3.38 23.22 10.36
C LEU A 85 1.93 22.80 10.58
N HIS A 86 1.07 23.11 9.61
CA HIS A 86 -0.24 22.47 9.44
C HIS A 86 -0.11 21.42 8.34
N GLN A 87 -0.24 20.14 8.71
CA GLN A 87 -0.12 19.02 7.81
C GLN A 87 -1.49 18.38 7.56
N LYS A 88 -1.78 18.11 6.28
CA LYS A 88 -2.87 17.24 5.84
C LYS A 88 -2.33 16.13 4.94
N ALA A 89 -2.81 14.91 5.09
CA ALA A 89 -2.53 13.81 4.16
C ALA A 89 -3.84 13.21 3.66
N LEU A 90 -4.04 13.17 2.35
CA LEU A 90 -5.30 12.82 1.68
C LEU A 90 -5.15 11.52 0.88
N ALA A 91 -6.17 10.68 0.96
CA ALA A 91 -6.26 9.42 0.20
C ALA A 91 -7.61 9.28 -0.50
N TYR A 92 -7.59 8.61 -1.65
CA TYR A 92 -8.75 8.33 -2.49
C TYR A 92 -8.87 6.82 -2.71
N SER A 93 -10.09 6.35 -2.90
CA SER A 93 -10.43 4.95 -3.21
C SER A 93 -10.95 4.76 -4.64
N HIS A 94 -11.04 5.85 -5.39
CA HIS A 94 -11.41 5.84 -6.81
C HIS A 94 -10.27 5.22 -7.63
N LYS A 95 -10.60 4.28 -8.53
CA LYS A 95 -9.66 3.44 -9.31
C LYS A 95 -8.56 4.14 -10.13
N ASP A 96 -8.71 5.44 -10.33
CA ASP A 96 -7.77 6.26 -11.12
C ASP A 96 -6.88 7.13 -10.21
N PHE A 97 -7.13 7.11 -8.89
CA PHE A 97 -6.52 8.00 -7.89
C PHE A 97 -6.12 7.26 -6.60
N ASP A 98 -6.13 5.92 -6.57
CA ASP A 98 -5.90 5.08 -5.38
C ASP A 98 -4.46 4.56 -5.23
N ASP A 99 -3.56 4.94 -6.14
CA ASP A 99 -2.14 4.52 -6.16
C ASP A 99 -1.16 5.58 -5.60
N PHE A 100 -1.68 6.62 -4.94
CA PHE A 100 -0.87 7.67 -4.32
C PHE A 100 -1.55 8.27 -3.09
N ILE A 101 -0.76 8.92 -2.24
CA ILE A 101 -1.19 9.73 -1.10
C ILE A 101 -0.71 11.15 -1.35
N ILE A 102 -1.60 12.14 -1.26
CA ILE A 102 -1.22 13.55 -1.37
C ILE A 102 -0.97 14.11 0.02
N VAL A 103 0.15 14.78 0.22
CA VAL A 103 0.51 15.47 1.46
C VAL A 103 0.58 16.96 1.19
N ASP A 104 -0.14 17.74 2.00
CA ASP A 104 -0.30 19.19 1.90
C ASP A 104 0.18 19.84 3.21
N TRP A 105 1.30 20.55 3.13
CA TRP A 105 1.95 21.22 4.25
C TRP A 105 1.90 22.72 4.08
N GLU A 106 1.44 23.42 5.11
CA GLU A 106 1.55 24.87 5.24
C GLU A 106 2.46 25.21 6.42
N PHE A 107 3.54 25.94 6.16
CA PHE A 107 4.43 26.44 7.19
C PHE A 107 4.14 27.91 7.46
N THR A 108 3.83 28.26 8.71
CA THR A 108 3.58 29.64 9.15
C THR A 108 4.65 30.09 10.14
N ASN A 109 5.23 31.27 9.95
CA ASN A 109 6.09 31.88 10.97
C ASN A 109 5.27 32.45 12.13
N THR A 110 4.99 31.62 13.12
CA THR A 110 4.26 32.00 14.34
C THR A 110 5.18 32.57 15.42
N GLY A 111 6.46 32.21 15.37
CA GLY A 111 7.44 32.50 16.42
C GLY A 111 7.26 31.68 17.69
N ASN A 112 6.37 30.69 17.69
CA ASN A 112 6.16 29.77 18.80
C ASN A 112 7.12 28.58 18.66
N VAL A 113 7.91 28.32 19.70
CA VAL A 113 8.95 27.27 19.69
C VAL A 113 8.65 26.10 20.63
N ASP A 114 7.49 26.08 21.27
CA ASP A 114 7.06 24.99 22.13
C ASP A 114 5.56 24.66 21.97
N ALA A 115 4.94 24.05 22.99
CA ALA A 115 3.57 23.54 22.92
C ALA A 115 2.54 24.47 23.57
N ASP A 116 2.97 25.53 24.24
CA ASP A 116 2.06 26.43 24.93
C ASP A 116 1.63 27.65 24.08
N ASP A 117 0.69 28.44 24.59
CA ASP A 117 0.11 29.58 23.86
C ASP A 117 1.01 30.83 23.87
N GLU A 118 2.07 30.87 24.68
CA GLU A 118 3.04 31.96 24.70
C GLU A 118 3.85 31.97 23.39
N ILE A 119 4.24 33.16 22.94
CA ILE A 119 5.00 33.32 21.70
C ILE A 119 6.39 33.86 22.07
N GLU A 120 7.43 33.04 21.88
CA GLU A 120 8.79 33.35 22.30
C GLU A 120 9.49 34.31 21.34
N LEU A 121 9.14 34.25 20.05
CA LEU A 121 9.79 34.98 18.96
C LEU A 121 8.81 35.89 18.17
N PRO A 122 8.00 36.75 18.82
CA PRO A 122 6.85 37.42 18.21
C PRO A 122 7.19 38.46 17.14
N ASN A 123 8.47 38.87 17.03
CA ASN A 123 8.94 39.85 16.06
C ASN A 123 10.01 39.26 15.12
N GLN A 124 10.19 37.94 15.13
CA GLN A 124 11.19 37.29 14.29
C GLN A 124 10.74 37.29 12.84
N THR A 125 11.59 37.81 11.97
CA THR A 125 11.48 37.58 10.54
C THR A 125 12.52 36.52 10.17
N LEU A 126 12.09 35.42 9.59
CA LEU A 126 12.98 34.40 9.05
C LEU A 126 13.43 34.83 7.65
N THR A 127 14.74 34.85 7.44
CA THR A 127 15.36 35.18 6.16
C THR A 127 15.97 33.91 5.58
N ASP A 128 15.88 33.76 4.27
CA ASP A 128 16.51 32.68 3.52
C ASP A 128 16.16 31.27 4.01
N VAL A 129 14.87 31.03 4.26
CA VAL A 129 14.33 29.73 4.71
C VAL A 129 14.36 28.73 3.57
N PHE A 130 14.89 27.53 3.82
CA PHE A 130 14.86 26.40 2.88
C PHE A 130 14.04 25.24 3.48
N PHE A 131 13.28 24.58 2.61
CA PHE A 131 12.64 23.30 2.85
C PHE A 131 13.48 22.22 2.21
N ILE A 132 13.82 21.16 2.95
CA ILE A 132 14.55 20.01 2.43
C ILE A 132 13.80 18.73 2.77
N ARG A 133 13.79 17.80 1.83
CA ARG A 133 13.34 16.42 2.02
C ARG A 133 14.50 15.49 1.75
N GLN A 134 14.58 14.46 2.57
CA GLN A 134 15.44 13.30 2.36
C GLN A 134 14.55 12.08 2.28
N THR A 135 14.54 11.42 1.13
CA THR A 135 13.73 10.23 0.89
C THR A 135 14.61 9.01 0.73
N ARG A 136 14.08 7.87 1.18
CA ARG A 136 14.65 6.54 0.97
C ARG A 136 13.52 5.67 0.52
N ALA A 137 13.58 5.19 -0.72
CA ALA A 137 12.71 4.12 -1.12
C ALA A 137 13.22 2.85 -0.44
N SER A 138 12.51 2.44 0.61
CA SER A 138 12.90 1.33 1.47
C SER A 138 11.92 0.19 1.27
N GLU A 139 11.95 -0.42 0.09
CA GLU A 139 11.22 -1.67 -0.13
C GLU A 139 12.19 -2.84 -0.27
N HIS A 140 11.72 -4.02 0.15
CA HIS A 140 12.34 -5.30 -0.15
C HIS A 140 11.78 -5.81 -1.48
N PRO A 141 12.61 -6.30 -2.43
CA PRO A 141 14.08 -6.36 -2.44
C PRO A 141 14.70 -4.98 -2.73
N LYS A 142 16.03 -4.85 -2.58
CA LYS A 142 16.70 -3.55 -2.77
C LYS A 142 16.38 -2.93 -4.13
N GLN A 143 16.27 -1.61 -4.12
CA GLN A 143 15.95 -0.78 -5.27
C GLN A 143 17.15 0.08 -5.69
N TRP A 144 17.13 0.54 -6.93
CA TRP A 144 18.00 1.59 -7.44
C TRP A 144 17.24 2.92 -7.50
N ASN A 145 17.97 4.04 -7.54
CA ASN A 145 17.42 5.39 -7.56
C ASN A 145 17.63 6.09 -8.92
N THR A 146 16.64 6.88 -9.32
CA THR A 146 16.67 7.80 -10.46
C THR A 146 15.69 8.93 -10.19
N SER A 147 15.58 9.87 -11.10
CA SER A 147 14.69 11.03 -10.96
C SER A 147 14.11 11.47 -12.29
N TYR A 148 13.10 12.34 -12.23
CA TYR A 148 12.47 12.98 -13.39
C TYR A 148 11.99 14.39 -13.00
N GLY A 149 12.21 15.40 -13.85
CA GLY A 149 11.76 16.77 -13.58
C GLY A 149 12.86 17.82 -13.49
N GLU A 150 14.12 17.42 -13.59
CA GLU A 150 15.28 18.32 -13.55
C GLU A 150 15.47 19.05 -14.87
N PHE A 151 15.09 18.44 -16.00
CA PHE A 151 15.27 19.04 -17.31
C PHE A 151 14.16 20.03 -17.64
N LYS A 152 14.50 21.07 -18.42
CA LYS A 152 13.54 22.08 -18.94
C LYS A 152 12.40 21.47 -19.75
N THR A 153 12.62 20.30 -20.33
CA THR A 153 11.65 19.57 -21.16
C THR A 153 10.73 18.65 -20.36
N ASP A 154 11.06 18.38 -19.10
CA ASP A 154 10.27 17.46 -18.29
C ASP A 154 8.93 18.08 -17.91
N THR A 155 7.91 17.24 -17.82
CA THR A 155 6.51 17.64 -17.67
C THR A 155 5.92 17.32 -16.30
N LEU A 156 6.70 16.71 -15.40
CA LEU A 156 6.42 16.46 -13.99
C LEU A 156 7.68 16.67 -13.16
N ARG A 157 7.54 16.68 -11.83
CA ARG A 157 8.60 16.92 -10.87
C ARG A 157 8.65 15.79 -9.85
N ILE A 158 9.29 14.69 -10.24
CA ILE A 158 9.44 13.45 -9.48
C ILE A 158 10.92 13.28 -9.07
N PRO A 159 11.41 14.05 -8.06
CA PRO A 159 12.81 14.00 -7.65
C PRO A 159 13.23 12.66 -7.04
N THR A 160 12.27 11.80 -6.68
CA THR A 160 12.50 10.47 -6.12
C THR A 160 11.82 9.44 -7.00
N ILE A 161 12.60 8.59 -7.65
CA ILE A 161 12.10 7.36 -8.28
C ILE A 161 13.00 6.23 -7.83
N ALA A 162 12.39 5.17 -7.30
CA ALA A 162 13.08 3.92 -7.05
C ALA A 162 12.48 2.80 -7.89
N TYR A 163 13.36 1.95 -8.41
CA TYR A 163 12.97 0.82 -9.25
C TYR A 163 13.74 -0.44 -8.84
N PRO A 164 13.25 -1.65 -9.15
CA PRO A 164 13.90 -2.89 -8.72
C PRO A 164 15.33 -3.00 -9.24
N GLU A 165 16.23 -3.65 -8.49
CA GLU A 165 17.55 -4.03 -9.01
C GLU A 165 17.87 -5.50 -8.79
N ARG A 166 18.74 -6.03 -9.65
CA ARG A 166 19.32 -7.36 -9.44
C ARG A 166 20.35 -7.29 -8.31
N GLN A 167 20.26 -8.21 -7.36
CA GLN A 167 21.08 -8.18 -6.15
C GLN A 167 22.51 -8.72 -6.37
N PRO A 168 23.52 -8.17 -5.67
CA PRO A 168 24.86 -8.74 -5.64
C PRO A 168 24.84 -10.21 -5.19
N GLY A 169 25.52 -11.09 -5.94
CA GLY A 169 25.64 -12.50 -5.58
C GLY A 169 24.40 -13.36 -5.84
N ALA A 170 23.35 -12.83 -6.48
CA ALA A 170 22.18 -13.60 -6.85
C ALA A 170 22.53 -14.73 -7.84
N GLU A 171 22.10 -15.96 -7.52
CA GLU A 171 22.36 -17.17 -8.33
C GLU A 171 21.56 -17.20 -9.65
N PHE A 172 20.48 -16.43 -9.71
CA PHE A 172 19.64 -16.22 -10.89
C PHE A 172 19.29 -14.74 -11.00
N ASP A 173 18.58 -14.37 -12.07
CA ASP A 173 18.09 -13.00 -12.24
C ASP A 173 16.86 -12.74 -11.36
N ASN A 174 17.09 -12.14 -10.20
CA ASN A 174 16.07 -11.82 -9.20
C ASN A 174 15.53 -10.38 -9.30
N PHE A 175 15.73 -9.69 -10.43
CA PHE A 175 15.08 -8.40 -10.67
C PHE A 175 13.55 -8.54 -10.54
N GLY A 176 12.93 -7.69 -9.70
CA GLY A 176 11.51 -7.76 -9.33
C GLY A 176 11.13 -8.87 -8.33
N ASP A 177 12.11 -9.49 -7.66
CA ASP A 177 11.93 -10.61 -6.71
C ASP A 177 11.10 -11.76 -7.29
N VAL A 178 11.53 -12.25 -8.46
CA VAL A 178 10.91 -13.42 -9.08
C VAL A 178 11.24 -14.69 -8.29
N VAL A 179 10.21 -15.48 -7.98
CA VAL A 179 10.32 -16.77 -7.29
C VAL A 179 10.73 -17.85 -8.31
N PRO A 180 11.94 -18.42 -8.23
CA PRO A 180 12.46 -19.31 -9.27
C PRO A 180 11.70 -20.63 -9.39
N GLU A 181 10.97 -21.07 -8.37
CA GLU A 181 10.18 -22.31 -8.40
C GLU A 181 8.84 -22.15 -9.13
N THR A 182 8.29 -20.94 -9.16
CA THR A 182 6.91 -20.69 -9.64
C THR A 182 6.85 -19.67 -10.78
N GLY A 183 7.90 -18.87 -10.94
CA GLY A 183 7.91 -17.69 -11.79
C GLY A 183 7.11 -16.53 -11.21
N ASN A 184 6.61 -16.58 -9.98
CA ASN A 184 5.82 -15.47 -9.42
C ASN A 184 6.72 -14.25 -9.20
N ILE A 185 6.36 -13.09 -9.76
CA ILE A 185 7.09 -11.83 -9.57
C ILE A 185 6.47 -11.11 -8.38
N LEU A 186 7.18 -11.05 -7.24
CA LEU A 186 6.61 -10.56 -5.98
C LEU A 186 6.66 -9.04 -5.84
N TYR A 187 7.73 -8.40 -6.32
CA TYR A 187 7.97 -6.98 -6.10
C TYR A 187 8.40 -6.23 -7.38
N PRO A 188 7.54 -6.14 -8.41
CA PRO A 188 7.81 -5.33 -9.60
C PRO A 188 7.51 -3.83 -9.40
N ILE A 189 7.70 -3.33 -8.17
CA ILE A 189 7.22 -2.02 -7.72
C ILE A 189 8.23 -0.93 -8.06
N HIS A 190 7.71 0.18 -8.58
CA HIS A 190 8.38 1.46 -8.69
C HIS A 190 7.73 2.42 -7.70
N SER A 191 8.48 2.99 -6.78
CA SER A 191 7.97 3.99 -5.85
C SER A 191 8.56 5.35 -6.17
N GLY A 192 7.83 6.40 -5.87
CA GLY A 192 8.33 7.75 -6.08
C GLY A 192 7.59 8.80 -5.30
N GLU A 193 8.20 9.98 -5.26
CA GLU A 193 7.63 11.18 -4.67
C GLU A 193 7.68 12.31 -5.70
N ALA A 194 6.53 12.98 -5.89
CA ALA A 194 6.39 14.08 -6.83
C ALA A 194 5.94 15.36 -6.14
N PHE A 195 6.59 16.49 -6.43
CA PHE A 195 6.05 17.80 -6.06
C PHE A 195 4.88 18.17 -6.96
N LEU A 196 3.80 18.60 -6.32
CA LEU A 196 2.55 18.97 -6.98
C LEU A 196 2.23 20.46 -6.85
N HIS A 197 2.65 21.09 -5.75
CA HIS A 197 2.57 22.54 -5.57
C HIS A 197 3.70 23.04 -4.67
N ILE A 198 4.28 24.19 -4.97
CA ILE A 198 5.17 24.91 -4.04
C ILE A 198 4.97 26.40 -4.23
N ASP A 199 4.66 27.14 -3.17
CA ASP A 199 4.54 28.60 -3.23
C ASP A 199 5.86 29.24 -3.64
N LYS A 200 5.81 30.15 -4.62
CA LYS A 200 6.97 30.88 -5.10
C LYS A 200 7.53 31.86 -4.07
N THR A 201 6.66 32.57 -3.36
CA THR A 201 7.00 33.43 -2.22
C THR A 201 5.83 33.42 -1.23
N ALA A 202 6.02 33.92 -0.01
CA ALA A 202 4.91 34.08 0.95
C ALA A 202 3.78 35.02 0.50
N SER A 203 3.98 35.78 -0.58
CA SER A 203 2.98 36.69 -1.17
C SER A 203 2.56 36.30 -2.59
N ASP A 204 3.12 35.22 -3.13
CA ASP A 204 2.89 34.71 -4.49
C ASP A 204 2.73 33.20 -4.39
N GLU A 205 1.47 32.77 -4.26
CA GLU A 205 1.05 31.36 -4.17
C GLU A 205 1.10 30.65 -5.53
N SER A 206 1.55 31.29 -6.61
CA SER A 206 1.78 30.56 -7.85
C SER A 206 2.87 29.51 -7.68
N ASP A 207 2.75 28.42 -8.42
CA ASP A 207 3.75 27.37 -8.45
C ASP A 207 5.13 27.95 -8.73
N TRP A 208 6.10 27.56 -7.90
CA TRP A 208 7.45 28.08 -7.99
C TRP A 208 8.12 27.81 -9.34
N TRP A 209 7.70 26.76 -10.05
CA TRP A 209 8.22 26.44 -11.37
C TRP A 209 7.59 27.23 -12.53
N GLU A 210 6.54 28.05 -12.31
CA GLU A 210 6.01 28.96 -13.32
C GLU A 210 7.01 30.12 -13.58
N GLY A 211 7.89 29.91 -14.56
CA GLY A 211 9.04 30.79 -14.85
C GLY A 211 10.40 30.14 -14.59
N GLY A 212 10.40 28.92 -14.05
CA GLY A 212 11.51 27.98 -14.00
C GLY A 212 11.64 27.25 -12.67
N TRP A 213 11.93 25.94 -12.73
CA TRP A 213 12.22 25.09 -11.57
C TRP A 213 13.36 25.71 -10.76
N ARG A 214 13.23 25.76 -9.43
CA ARG A 214 14.27 26.24 -8.50
C ARG A 214 14.55 25.26 -7.37
N VAL A 215 14.08 24.02 -7.51
CA VAL A 215 14.35 22.95 -6.55
C VAL A 215 15.64 22.25 -6.95
N GLY A 216 16.64 22.24 -6.09
CA GLY A 216 17.81 21.38 -6.25
C GLY A 216 17.45 19.95 -5.88
N GLY A 217 18.04 18.96 -6.55
CA GLY A 217 17.64 17.57 -6.38
C GLY A 217 18.76 16.61 -6.76
N THR A 218 18.97 15.60 -5.92
CA THR A 218 20.23 14.90 -5.90
C THR A 218 20.12 13.50 -5.30
N GLU A 219 20.99 12.60 -5.70
CA GLU A 219 20.99 11.20 -5.27
C GLU A 219 22.33 10.85 -4.63
N ASP A 220 22.38 10.01 -3.60
CA ASP A 220 23.65 9.45 -3.09
C ASP A 220 23.42 8.21 -2.21
N ALA A 221 24.51 7.57 -1.79
CA ALA A 221 24.50 6.62 -0.68
C ALA A 221 24.20 7.32 0.67
N ASP A 222 23.85 6.56 1.72
CA ASP A 222 23.51 7.13 3.04
C ASP A 222 24.63 8.06 3.59
N VAL A 223 24.34 9.37 3.75
CA VAL A 223 25.29 10.44 4.10
C VAL A 223 25.04 10.91 5.53
N PRO A 224 25.99 10.69 6.46
CA PRO A 224 25.80 10.98 7.89
C PRO A 224 25.56 12.45 8.26
N LEU A 225 25.78 13.41 7.37
CA LEU A 225 25.57 14.82 7.71
C LEU A 225 24.07 15.13 7.93
N PHE A 226 23.18 14.49 7.16
CA PHE A 226 21.72 14.71 7.22
C PHE A 226 21.01 13.74 8.17
N VAL A 227 21.74 12.80 8.78
CA VAL A 227 21.17 11.81 9.71
C VAL A 227 21.27 12.26 11.17
N LYS A 228 22.11 13.28 11.44
CA LYS A 228 22.38 13.73 12.81
C LYS A 228 21.22 14.57 13.35
N HIS A 229 20.94 14.43 14.64
CA HIS A 229 19.94 15.25 15.30
C HIS A 229 20.36 16.74 15.30
N PRO A 230 19.48 17.71 14.96
CA PRO A 230 19.86 19.12 14.83
C PRO A 230 20.52 19.70 16.09
N LEU A 231 20.01 19.36 17.30
CA LEU A 231 20.59 19.80 18.57
C LEU A 231 21.98 19.22 18.88
N GLN A 232 22.44 18.21 18.13
CA GLN A 232 23.77 17.61 18.28
C GLN A 232 24.76 18.15 17.24
N MET A 233 24.32 18.96 16.29
CA MET A 233 25.16 19.56 15.27
C MET A 233 25.91 20.80 15.81
N SER A 234 27.12 20.99 15.30
CA SER A 234 27.92 22.19 15.47
C SER A 234 27.48 23.28 14.50
N PRO A 235 27.79 24.57 14.77
CA PRO A 235 27.48 25.67 13.85
C PRO A 235 28.07 25.49 12.43
N SER A 236 29.22 24.83 12.32
CA SER A 236 29.83 24.51 11.02
C SER A 236 29.07 23.42 10.28
N GLU A 237 28.52 22.42 10.97
CA GLU A 237 27.67 21.40 10.35
C GLU A 237 26.34 22.01 9.88
N TRP A 238 25.77 22.96 10.63
CA TRP A 238 24.60 23.73 10.18
C TRP A 238 24.88 24.55 8.93
N ALA A 239 26.00 25.29 8.91
CA ALA A 239 26.39 26.06 7.74
C ALA A 239 26.62 25.17 6.51
N GLN A 240 27.21 23.98 6.70
CA GLN A 240 27.42 23.02 5.62
C GLN A 240 26.10 22.44 5.08
N ASN A 241 25.15 22.10 5.96
CA ASN A 241 23.81 21.65 5.55
C ASN A 241 23.06 22.72 4.77
N TYR A 242 23.21 23.98 5.17
CA TYR A 242 22.59 25.10 4.49
C TYR A 242 23.22 25.37 3.12
N GLU A 243 24.55 25.40 3.03
CA GLU A 243 25.27 25.51 1.75
C GLU A 243 24.88 24.38 0.79
N PHE A 244 24.67 23.17 1.30
CA PHE A 244 24.12 22.06 0.52
C PHE A 244 22.70 22.35 -0.02
N MET A 245 21.80 22.84 0.83
CA MET A 245 20.42 23.17 0.41
C MET A 245 20.41 24.24 -0.68
N GLU A 246 21.32 25.21 -0.59
CA GLU A 246 21.44 26.31 -1.54
C GLU A 246 22.14 25.90 -2.84
N SER A 247 23.21 25.11 -2.75
CA SER A 247 24.18 24.92 -3.85
C SER A 247 24.43 23.45 -4.26
N GLY A 248 23.66 22.49 -3.73
CA GLY A 248 23.76 21.07 -4.09
C GLY A 248 25.01 20.34 -3.58
N TRP A 249 25.38 19.23 -4.22
CA TRP A 249 26.50 18.36 -3.78
C TRP A 249 27.87 18.83 -4.21
N LEU A 250 27.96 19.62 -5.28
CA LEU A 250 29.26 19.99 -5.84
C LEU A 250 30.18 20.65 -4.79
N PRO A 251 29.69 21.56 -3.92
CA PRO A 251 30.49 22.11 -2.82
C PRO A 251 30.79 21.09 -1.70
N TYR A 252 29.92 20.10 -1.49
CA TYR A 252 30.02 19.15 -0.38
C TYR A 252 31.02 18.01 -0.65
N ASN A 253 30.86 17.29 -1.75
CA ASN A 253 31.69 16.11 -2.08
C ASN A 253 32.30 16.16 -3.50
N GLY A 254 32.10 17.24 -4.25
CA GLY A 254 32.63 17.39 -5.61
C GLY A 254 31.90 16.56 -6.66
N LYS A 255 30.71 16.02 -6.34
CA LYS A 255 29.88 15.28 -7.30
C LYS A 255 29.48 16.19 -8.45
N ALA A 256 29.62 15.67 -9.67
CA ALA A 256 29.31 16.41 -10.88
C ALA A 256 27.81 16.74 -10.95
N GLU A 257 27.52 17.94 -11.46
CA GLU A 257 26.16 18.41 -11.70
C GLU A 257 25.77 18.24 -13.17
N MET A 258 24.47 18.20 -13.42
CA MET A 258 23.90 18.22 -14.76
C MET A 258 24.30 19.49 -15.51
N ASP A 259 24.30 19.42 -16.85
CA ASP A 259 24.59 20.59 -17.70
C ASP A 259 23.60 21.73 -17.39
N PRO A 260 24.06 22.91 -16.92
CA PRO A 260 23.21 24.05 -16.62
C PRO A 260 22.38 24.56 -17.81
N SER A 261 22.76 24.22 -19.04
CA SER A 261 21.97 24.54 -20.23
C SER A 261 20.68 23.71 -20.34
N LEU A 262 20.67 22.50 -19.76
CA LEU A 262 19.55 21.56 -19.81
C LEU A 262 18.59 21.71 -18.62
N VAL A 263 19.12 22.12 -17.47
CA VAL A 263 18.34 22.36 -16.25
C VAL A 263 18.01 23.85 -16.06
N TRP A 264 17.15 24.16 -15.10
CA TRP A 264 16.70 25.53 -14.87
C TRP A 264 17.78 26.40 -14.18
N GLU A 265 17.71 27.71 -14.41
CA GLU A 265 18.73 28.61 -13.88
C GLU A 265 18.61 28.71 -12.35
N GLY A 266 19.72 28.49 -11.64
CA GLY A 266 19.76 28.53 -10.18
C GLY A 266 19.30 27.23 -9.50
N THR A 267 19.17 26.12 -10.24
CA THR A 267 18.99 24.79 -9.67
C THR A 267 20.27 23.99 -9.66
N HIS A 268 20.43 23.18 -8.61
CA HIS A 268 21.59 22.30 -8.44
C HIS A 268 21.15 20.85 -8.45
N HIS A 269 21.50 20.15 -9.54
CA HIS A 269 21.15 18.75 -9.75
C HIS A 269 22.41 17.92 -9.94
N SER A 270 22.60 16.91 -9.10
CA SER A 270 23.65 15.92 -9.38
C SER A 270 23.31 15.17 -10.66
N ILE A 271 24.32 14.73 -11.41
CA ILE A 271 24.09 13.69 -12.41
C ILE A 271 23.43 12.48 -11.69
N ARG A 272 22.47 11.82 -12.35
CA ARG A 272 21.75 10.66 -11.79
C ARG A 272 22.71 9.50 -11.58
N ILE A 273 22.55 8.72 -10.51
CA ILE A 273 23.49 7.64 -10.16
C ILE A 273 23.41 6.42 -11.09
N ASP A 274 22.35 6.31 -11.89
CA ASP A 274 22.18 5.32 -12.96
C ASP A 274 22.80 5.74 -14.31
N ASP A 275 23.38 6.95 -14.39
CA ASP A 275 24.06 7.50 -15.57
C ASP A 275 25.44 6.83 -15.82
N GLU A 276 25.88 6.85 -17.08
CA GLU A 276 27.19 6.32 -17.51
C GLU A 276 28.37 6.96 -16.79
N PHE A 277 28.22 8.20 -16.32
CA PHE A 277 29.26 8.94 -15.61
C PHE A 277 29.75 8.22 -14.34
N PHE A 278 28.85 7.63 -13.56
CA PHE A 278 29.19 7.01 -12.28
C PHE A 278 29.60 5.54 -12.40
N ASN A 279 29.05 4.83 -13.39
CA ASN A 279 29.45 3.47 -13.75
C ASN A 279 29.47 2.47 -12.55
N TYR A 280 28.42 2.50 -11.72
CA TYR A 280 28.24 1.54 -10.63
C TYR A 280 27.34 0.38 -11.07
N LYS A 281 27.72 -0.85 -10.69
CA LYS A 281 26.96 -2.06 -11.04
C LYS A 281 25.85 -2.34 -10.01
N TYR A 282 26.17 -2.25 -8.74
CA TYR A 282 25.25 -2.47 -7.62
C TYR A 282 25.22 -1.29 -6.66
N SER A 283 24.12 -1.15 -5.91
CA SER A 283 23.93 -0.02 -5.00
C SER A 283 25.01 -0.03 -3.93
N SER A 284 25.44 -1.23 -3.55
CA SER A 284 26.57 -1.50 -2.65
C SER A 284 27.95 -1.07 -3.16
N ASP A 285 28.09 -0.76 -4.45
CA ASP A 285 29.35 -0.31 -5.02
C ASP A 285 29.58 1.20 -4.81
N LEU A 286 28.53 1.94 -4.41
CA LEU A 286 28.64 3.37 -4.14
C LEU A 286 29.52 3.64 -2.91
N PRO A 287 30.47 4.60 -2.99
CA PRO A 287 31.24 5.02 -1.83
C PRO A 287 30.33 5.49 -0.69
N GLY A 288 30.52 4.94 0.51
CA GLY A 288 29.71 5.29 1.68
C GLY A 288 28.36 4.56 1.75
N TYR A 289 28.07 3.64 0.83
CA TYR A 289 26.87 2.81 0.91
C TYR A 289 26.83 2.00 2.22
N PHE A 290 25.76 2.19 2.97
CA PHE A 290 25.50 1.44 4.20
C PHE A 290 24.40 0.40 3.99
N TRP A 291 23.18 0.82 3.63
CA TRP A 291 22.03 -0.09 3.47
C TRP A 291 21.00 0.35 2.43
N THR A 292 20.96 1.64 2.08
CA THR A 292 20.05 2.17 1.06
C THR A 292 20.65 3.39 0.36
N LEU A 293 20.07 3.70 -0.78
CA LEU A 293 20.29 4.93 -1.52
C LEU A 293 19.30 5.99 -1.03
N MET A 294 19.66 7.26 -1.12
CA MET A 294 18.78 8.38 -0.78
C MET A 294 18.59 9.31 -1.96
N HIS A 295 17.47 10.03 -1.94
CA HIS A 295 17.34 11.28 -2.68
C HIS A 295 17.25 12.42 -1.69
N MET A 296 17.86 13.55 -2.04
CA MET A 296 17.72 14.80 -1.31
C MET A 296 17.36 15.89 -2.29
N TYR A 297 16.34 16.65 -1.94
CA TYR A 297 15.90 17.77 -2.74
C TYR A 297 15.38 18.87 -1.83
N GLY A 298 15.59 20.10 -2.28
CA GLY A 298 15.30 21.28 -1.47
C GLY A 298 14.75 22.42 -2.31
N ALA A 299 13.86 23.18 -1.69
CA ALA A 299 13.23 24.35 -2.24
C ALA A 299 13.51 25.54 -1.30
N GLY A 300 13.74 26.72 -1.86
CA GLY A 300 14.13 27.91 -1.11
C GLY A 300 14.82 28.93 -2.03
N PRO A 301 15.19 30.11 -1.51
CA PRO A 301 14.87 30.62 -0.18
C PRO A 301 13.52 31.35 -0.10
N TRP A 302 12.86 31.28 1.06
CA TRP A 302 11.75 32.17 1.44
C TRP A 302 12.15 33.21 2.49
N GLN A 303 11.45 34.34 2.46
CA GLN A 303 11.46 35.37 3.49
C GLN A 303 10.09 35.36 4.18
N LEU A 304 10.06 35.24 5.51
CA LEU A 304 8.82 35.13 6.28
C LEU A 304 8.80 36.12 7.45
N ALA A 305 7.99 37.17 7.34
CA ALA A 305 7.61 38.01 8.47
C ALA A 305 6.68 37.24 9.44
N PRO A 306 6.48 37.73 10.69
CA PRO A 306 5.51 37.12 11.59
C PRO A 306 4.12 37.02 10.95
N GLY A 307 3.55 35.81 10.95
CA GLY A 307 2.25 35.48 10.38
C GLY A 307 2.25 35.20 8.87
N GLU A 308 3.38 35.32 8.17
CA GLU A 308 3.50 34.90 6.77
C GLU A 308 3.73 33.38 6.68
N SER A 309 3.23 32.77 5.60
CA SER A 309 3.30 31.34 5.35
C SER A 309 3.80 31.01 3.95
N PHE A 310 4.18 29.74 3.75
CA PHE A 310 4.34 29.13 2.45
C PHE A 310 3.83 27.70 2.47
N ARG A 311 3.31 27.24 1.32
CA ARG A 311 2.70 25.92 1.14
C ARG A 311 3.54 25.03 0.24
N VAL A 312 3.58 23.74 0.57
CA VAL A 312 4.24 22.67 -0.18
C VAL A 312 3.30 21.48 -0.26
N VAL A 313 3.00 21.00 -1.47
CA VAL A 313 2.19 19.81 -1.71
C VAL A 313 2.99 18.81 -2.54
N TRP A 314 2.97 17.55 -2.12
CA TRP A 314 3.58 16.46 -2.87
C TRP A 314 2.69 15.21 -2.84
N ALA A 315 3.03 14.22 -3.65
CA ALA A 315 2.45 12.89 -3.57
C ALA A 315 3.53 11.82 -3.43
N ASP A 316 3.31 10.91 -2.50
CA ASP A 316 3.98 9.61 -2.44
C ASP A 316 3.13 8.61 -3.23
N GLY A 317 3.72 7.84 -4.12
CA GLY A 317 2.96 6.96 -4.99
C GLY A 317 3.75 5.81 -5.57
N VAL A 318 3.01 4.84 -6.08
CA VAL A 318 3.56 3.57 -6.57
C VAL A 318 3.10 3.29 -7.99
N GLY A 319 3.93 2.55 -8.74
CA GLY A 319 3.64 2.08 -10.07
C GLY A 319 4.14 0.64 -10.24
N SER A 320 3.37 -0.18 -10.93
CA SER A 320 3.73 -1.58 -11.15
C SER A 320 3.05 -2.12 -12.41
N ILE A 321 3.51 -3.28 -12.87
CA ILE A 321 2.71 -4.12 -13.77
C ILE A 321 1.56 -4.76 -12.99
N SER A 322 0.46 -5.09 -13.65
CA SER A 322 -0.64 -5.79 -12.98
C SER A 322 -0.18 -7.17 -12.49
N ARG A 323 -0.82 -7.67 -11.43
CA ARG A 323 -0.54 -9.00 -10.88
C ARG A 323 -0.65 -10.11 -11.94
N ASP A 324 -1.68 -10.04 -12.77
CA ASP A 324 -1.89 -11.00 -13.86
C ASP A 324 -0.75 -10.95 -14.89
N LYS A 325 -0.29 -9.74 -15.22
CA LYS A 325 0.88 -9.57 -16.11
C LYS A 325 2.15 -10.11 -15.47
N GLY A 326 2.36 -9.88 -14.17
CA GLY A 326 3.48 -10.44 -13.43
C GLY A 326 3.50 -11.98 -13.49
N TRP A 327 2.34 -12.62 -13.32
CA TRP A 327 2.21 -14.08 -13.49
C TRP A 327 2.47 -14.57 -14.91
N GLU A 328 1.96 -13.85 -15.92
CA GLU A 328 2.17 -14.16 -17.33
C GLU A 328 3.66 -14.11 -17.69
N VAL A 329 4.32 -12.98 -17.42
CA VAL A 329 5.72 -12.73 -17.73
C VAL A 329 6.62 -13.69 -16.94
N GLY A 330 6.36 -13.84 -15.65
CA GLY A 330 7.17 -14.65 -14.78
C GLY A 330 7.10 -16.16 -15.08
N LYS A 331 5.93 -16.67 -15.49
CA LYS A 331 5.81 -18.04 -16.02
C LYS A 331 6.54 -18.24 -17.35
N ALA A 332 6.50 -17.24 -18.22
CA ALA A 332 7.26 -17.29 -19.48
C ALA A 332 8.77 -17.26 -19.21
N TRP A 333 9.22 -16.44 -18.26
CA TRP A 333 10.61 -16.39 -17.83
C TRP A 333 11.07 -17.74 -17.25
N LEU A 334 10.26 -18.36 -16.38
CA LEU A 334 10.54 -19.69 -15.83
C LEU A 334 10.62 -20.77 -16.91
N ALA A 335 9.80 -20.65 -17.97
CA ALA A 335 9.83 -21.56 -19.12
C ALA A 335 10.97 -21.27 -20.12
N GLY A 336 11.74 -20.19 -19.92
CA GLY A 336 12.82 -19.77 -20.81
C GLY A 336 12.34 -19.18 -22.13
N ASN A 337 11.12 -18.63 -22.19
CA ASN A 337 10.52 -18.07 -23.40
C ASN A 337 9.87 -16.69 -23.21
N ALA A 338 10.28 -15.92 -22.20
CA ALA A 338 9.87 -14.53 -22.05
C ALA A 338 10.30 -13.71 -23.27
N THR A 339 9.42 -12.82 -23.72
CA THR A 339 9.65 -11.90 -24.84
C THR A 339 9.06 -10.53 -24.50
N PHE A 340 9.64 -9.49 -25.09
CA PHE A 340 9.19 -8.10 -24.94
C PHE A 340 9.20 -7.43 -26.31
N ASP A 341 8.04 -6.95 -26.75
CA ASP A 341 7.84 -6.41 -28.10
C ASP A 341 7.94 -4.86 -28.14
N GLY A 342 8.40 -4.22 -27.06
CA GLY A 342 8.56 -2.76 -26.94
C GLY A 342 9.98 -2.26 -27.22
N GLU A 343 10.17 -0.95 -27.10
CA GLU A 343 11.51 -0.33 -27.15
C GLU A 343 12.30 -0.66 -25.87
N ASP A 344 13.63 -0.78 -25.98
CA ASP A 344 14.46 -1.09 -24.81
C ASP A 344 14.35 0.04 -23.78
N ASN A 345 13.74 -0.28 -22.64
CA ASN A 345 13.47 0.63 -21.53
C ASN A 345 14.36 0.38 -20.32
N LEU A 346 15.36 -0.51 -20.45
CA LEU A 346 16.29 -0.77 -19.36
C LEU A 346 17.28 0.41 -19.21
N PRO A 347 17.64 0.79 -17.97
CA PRO A 347 18.65 1.82 -17.74
C PRO A 347 20.00 1.46 -18.36
N TRP A 348 20.84 2.46 -18.68
CA TRP A 348 22.15 2.32 -19.34
C TRP A 348 22.99 1.14 -18.82
N ARG A 349 23.03 0.97 -17.50
CA ARG A 349 23.75 -0.08 -16.76
C ARG A 349 23.42 -1.51 -17.19
N TYR A 350 22.24 -1.74 -17.77
CA TYR A 350 21.81 -3.01 -18.37
C TYR A 350 22.16 -3.13 -19.85
N GLY A 351 22.71 -2.09 -20.48
CA GLY A 351 23.17 -2.09 -21.87
C GLY A 351 24.34 -3.05 -22.10
N ALA A 352 24.51 -3.46 -23.36
CA ALA A 352 25.57 -4.39 -23.76
C ALA A 352 26.99 -3.82 -23.54
N ASP A 353 27.14 -2.49 -23.63
CA ASP A 353 28.41 -1.78 -23.41
C ASP A 353 28.67 -1.47 -21.92
N ALA A 354 27.75 -1.87 -21.02
CA ALA A 354 27.82 -1.67 -19.58
C ALA A 354 27.92 -3.02 -18.85
N PHE A 355 27.05 -3.27 -17.87
CA PHE A 355 26.99 -4.52 -17.10
C PHE A 355 25.91 -5.48 -17.60
N GLY A 356 25.32 -5.25 -18.78
CA GLY A 356 24.19 -6.02 -19.30
C GLY A 356 24.43 -7.53 -19.36
N SER A 357 25.62 -7.96 -19.80
CA SER A 357 25.99 -9.38 -19.83
C SER A 357 26.10 -10.02 -18.44
N GLU A 358 26.11 -9.22 -17.37
CA GLU A 358 26.18 -9.68 -15.99
C GLU A 358 24.87 -9.49 -15.25
N LEU A 359 24.14 -8.38 -15.50
CA LEU A 359 22.87 -8.05 -14.85
C LEU A 359 21.68 -8.78 -15.48
N ALA A 360 21.61 -8.87 -16.80
CA ALA A 360 20.56 -9.57 -17.54
C ALA A 360 21.19 -10.37 -18.71
N PRO A 361 21.84 -11.52 -18.41
CA PRO A 361 22.73 -12.21 -19.34
C PRO A 361 22.02 -12.89 -20.52
N THR A 362 20.71 -13.11 -20.44
CA THR A 362 19.93 -13.79 -21.49
C THR A 362 18.80 -12.89 -22.00
N ASP A 363 18.37 -13.11 -23.25
CA ASP A 363 17.19 -12.42 -23.81
C ASP A 363 15.92 -12.66 -22.95
N ASN A 364 15.84 -13.82 -22.30
CA ASN A 364 14.77 -14.19 -21.38
C ASN A 364 14.76 -13.31 -20.12
N ASP A 365 15.94 -13.08 -19.51
CA ASP A 365 16.11 -12.19 -18.36
C ASP A 365 15.79 -10.74 -18.75
N ARG A 366 16.37 -10.27 -19.87
CA ARG A 366 16.11 -8.93 -20.39
C ARG A 366 14.63 -8.67 -20.64
N ALA A 367 13.93 -9.60 -21.28
CA ALA A 367 12.50 -9.45 -21.56
C ALA A 367 11.66 -9.34 -20.28
N LYS A 368 11.98 -10.13 -19.25
CA LYS A 368 11.31 -10.05 -17.95
C LYS A 368 11.57 -8.69 -17.28
N ASP A 369 12.81 -8.23 -17.26
CA ASP A 369 13.19 -6.94 -16.67
C ASP A 369 12.54 -5.76 -17.40
N GLN A 370 12.46 -5.82 -18.73
CA GLN A 370 11.81 -4.81 -19.56
C GLN A 370 10.31 -4.69 -19.24
N TRP A 371 9.62 -5.82 -19.06
CA TRP A 371 8.23 -5.80 -18.59
C TRP A 371 8.11 -5.16 -17.21
N ILE A 372 8.98 -5.53 -16.26
CA ILE A 372 8.95 -4.95 -14.90
C ILE A 372 9.17 -3.43 -14.98
N MET A 373 10.12 -2.96 -15.80
CA MET A 373 10.42 -1.54 -15.99
C MET A 373 9.26 -0.71 -16.57
N THR A 374 8.27 -1.34 -17.22
CA THR A 374 7.04 -0.62 -17.61
C THR A 374 6.24 -0.12 -16.39
N GLY A 375 6.50 -0.64 -15.19
CA GLY A 375 5.99 -0.10 -13.94
C GLY A 375 6.37 1.37 -13.69
N ARG A 376 7.49 1.84 -14.27
CA ARG A 376 7.86 3.26 -14.25
C ARG A 376 6.84 4.14 -14.98
N ASP A 377 6.27 3.66 -16.08
CA ASP A 377 5.24 4.40 -16.83
C ASP A 377 3.95 4.48 -16.01
N SER A 378 3.59 3.40 -15.30
CA SER A 378 2.49 3.41 -14.33
C SER A 378 2.74 4.44 -13.22
N LEU A 379 3.96 4.52 -12.67
CA LEU A 379 4.32 5.52 -11.66
C LEU A 379 4.13 6.94 -12.22
N HIS A 380 4.61 7.23 -13.43
CA HIS A 380 4.43 8.55 -14.05
C HIS A 380 2.96 8.89 -14.24
N ARG A 381 2.15 7.94 -14.74
CA ARG A 381 0.70 8.11 -14.86
C ARG A 381 0.07 8.45 -13.51
N ASN A 382 0.42 7.72 -12.46
CA ASN A 382 -0.14 7.92 -11.13
C ASN A 382 0.26 9.30 -10.55
N MET A 383 1.50 9.76 -10.78
CA MET A 383 1.94 11.11 -10.42
C MET A 383 1.26 12.21 -11.24
N TYR A 384 0.99 11.97 -12.53
CA TYR A 384 0.17 12.86 -13.35
C TYR A 384 -1.24 13.01 -12.79
N ASN A 385 -1.84 11.90 -12.37
CA ASN A 385 -3.17 11.90 -11.77
C ASN A 385 -3.15 12.69 -10.45
N ALA A 386 -2.12 12.53 -9.62
CA ALA A 386 -1.96 13.31 -8.38
C ALA A 386 -1.83 14.82 -8.66
N GLN A 387 -1.03 15.23 -9.64
CA GLN A 387 -0.94 16.63 -10.08
C GLN A 387 -2.29 17.16 -10.57
N TRP A 388 -3.03 16.34 -11.32
CA TRP A 388 -4.37 16.69 -11.78
C TRP A 388 -5.32 16.92 -10.61
N VAL A 389 -5.27 16.10 -9.56
CA VAL A 389 -6.09 16.27 -8.35
C VAL A 389 -5.83 17.61 -7.68
N VAL A 390 -4.56 17.98 -7.49
CA VAL A 390 -4.19 19.29 -6.90
C VAL A 390 -4.67 20.45 -7.78
N ASN A 391 -4.51 20.34 -9.10
CA ASN A 391 -4.97 21.35 -10.06
C ASN A 391 -6.51 21.48 -10.15
N ASN A 392 -7.26 20.52 -9.60
CA ASN A 392 -8.72 20.52 -9.53
C ASN A 392 -9.22 20.71 -8.09
N ASP A 393 -8.44 21.39 -7.25
CA ASP A 393 -8.80 21.70 -5.86
C ASP A 393 -9.18 20.46 -5.04
N PHE A 394 -8.46 19.36 -5.26
CA PHE A 394 -8.68 18.06 -4.61
C PHE A 394 -10.02 17.38 -4.97
N ASN A 395 -10.71 17.84 -6.01
CA ASN A 395 -11.96 17.25 -6.47
C ASN A 395 -11.70 16.20 -7.57
N VAL A 396 -12.11 14.97 -7.28
CA VAL A 396 -12.25 13.84 -8.22
C VAL A 396 -13.73 13.43 -8.33
N PRO A 397 -14.14 12.69 -9.37
CA PRO A 397 -15.45 12.03 -9.42
C PRO A 397 -15.71 11.25 -8.13
N GLU A 398 -16.83 11.53 -7.46
CA GLU A 398 -17.17 10.96 -6.16
C GLU A 398 -18.14 9.80 -6.35
N PRO A 399 -17.70 8.55 -6.12
CA PRO A 399 -18.61 7.42 -6.21
C PRO A 399 -19.60 7.39 -5.03
N PRO A 400 -20.73 6.67 -5.15
CA PRO A 400 -21.57 6.35 -3.99
C PRO A 400 -20.75 5.63 -2.91
N PRO A 401 -21.07 5.79 -1.61
CA PRO A 401 -20.32 5.12 -0.55
C PRO A 401 -20.40 3.59 -0.70
N ALA A 402 -19.31 2.89 -0.38
CA ALA A 402 -19.30 1.43 -0.41
C ALA A 402 -20.31 0.83 0.59
N PRO A 403 -21.08 -0.19 0.21
CA PRO A 403 -22.05 -0.80 1.12
C PRO A 403 -21.35 -1.73 2.14
N SER A 404 -21.98 -1.91 3.31
CA SER A 404 -21.62 -3.00 4.23
C SER A 404 -21.96 -4.35 3.59
N ILE A 405 -21.18 -5.40 3.87
CA ILE A 405 -21.41 -6.73 3.28
C ILE A 405 -21.41 -7.87 4.31
N VAL A 406 -22.25 -8.86 4.05
CA VAL A 406 -22.31 -10.13 4.78
C VAL A 406 -22.14 -11.26 3.77
N VAL A 407 -21.10 -12.07 3.94
CA VAL A 407 -20.85 -13.25 3.11
C VAL A 407 -21.09 -14.50 3.96
N SER A 408 -21.91 -15.40 3.46
CA SER A 408 -22.22 -16.66 4.13
C SER A 408 -21.91 -17.86 3.23
N SER A 409 -21.07 -18.75 3.73
CA SER A 409 -20.88 -20.10 3.23
C SER A 409 -22.18 -20.88 3.44
N LYS A 410 -22.85 -21.30 2.36
CA LYS A 410 -24.13 -22.04 2.42
C LYS A 410 -24.08 -23.31 1.57
N PRO A 411 -24.99 -24.27 1.83
CA PRO A 411 -25.22 -25.38 0.93
C PRO A 411 -25.52 -24.90 -0.49
N ASP A 412 -24.75 -25.39 -1.47
CA ASP A 412 -24.94 -25.15 -2.91
C ASP A 412 -24.83 -23.69 -3.39
N GLN A 413 -24.48 -22.74 -2.52
CA GLN A 413 -24.15 -21.36 -2.90
C GLN A 413 -23.21 -20.69 -1.89
N VAL A 414 -22.46 -19.67 -2.30
CA VAL A 414 -22.00 -18.63 -1.38
C VAL A 414 -22.97 -17.46 -1.49
N LEU A 415 -23.61 -17.10 -0.38
CA LEU A 415 -24.55 -16.00 -0.33
C LEU A 415 -23.81 -14.71 0.03
N VAL A 416 -23.88 -13.71 -0.84
CA VAL A 416 -23.34 -12.36 -0.62
C VAL A 416 -24.51 -11.41 -0.46
N GLU A 417 -24.61 -10.73 0.67
CA GLU A 417 -25.64 -9.74 0.98
C GLU A 417 -24.99 -8.39 1.27
N TRP A 418 -25.66 -7.29 0.95
CA TRP A 418 -25.13 -5.95 1.18
C TRP A 418 -26.18 -4.97 1.67
N GLY A 419 -25.71 -3.91 2.34
CA GLY A 419 -26.55 -2.84 2.88
C GLY A 419 -27.01 -1.82 1.83
N THR A 420 -27.74 -0.80 2.30
CA THR A 420 -28.34 0.25 1.45
C THR A 420 -27.61 1.60 1.57
N GLU A 421 -26.43 1.65 2.18
CA GLU A 421 -25.71 2.89 2.49
C GLU A 421 -25.46 3.73 1.22
N SER A 422 -25.12 3.04 0.11
CA SER A 422 -24.87 3.61 -1.21
C SER A 422 -26.06 4.36 -1.80
N GLU A 423 -27.29 3.99 -1.46
CA GLU A 423 -28.52 4.55 -2.05
C GLU A 423 -28.86 5.94 -1.51
N SER A 424 -28.11 6.42 -0.53
CA SER A 424 -28.19 7.80 -0.04
C SER A 424 -27.60 8.81 -1.04
N ALA A 425 -26.73 8.35 -1.96
CA ALA A 425 -26.21 9.17 -3.04
C ALA A 425 -27.31 9.45 -4.07
N SER A 426 -27.47 10.72 -4.45
CA SER A 426 -28.57 11.16 -5.33
C SER A 426 -28.49 10.62 -6.76
N ASP A 427 -27.29 10.24 -7.18
CA ASP A 427 -26.91 9.71 -8.49
C ASP A 427 -26.60 8.22 -8.47
N PHE A 428 -26.89 7.52 -7.36
CA PHE A 428 -26.75 6.06 -7.26
C PHE A 428 -27.47 5.34 -8.42
N ALA A 429 -26.75 4.42 -9.07
CA ALA A 429 -27.24 3.69 -10.26
C ALA A 429 -27.24 2.17 -10.13
N GLY A 430 -26.50 1.57 -9.18
CA GLY A 430 -26.54 0.13 -8.94
C GLY A 430 -25.34 -0.42 -8.18
N TYR A 431 -25.27 -1.75 -8.12
CA TYR A 431 -24.22 -2.52 -7.45
C TYR A 431 -23.50 -3.48 -8.39
N ARG A 432 -22.23 -3.77 -8.10
CA ARG A 432 -21.43 -4.81 -8.77
C ARG A 432 -20.82 -5.74 -7.74
N VAL A 433 -20.85 -7.05 -8.00
CA VAL A 433 -20.31 -8.10 -7.13
C VAL A 433 -19.05 -8.66 -7.75
N TYR A 434 -17.97 -8.64 -6.98
CA TYR A 434 -16.67 -9.14 -7.37
C TYR A 434 -16.25 -10.33 -6.52
N ARG A 435 -15.44 -11.21 -7.11
CA ARG A 435 -14.93 -12.41 -6.46
C ARG A 435 -13.46 -12.65 -6.85
N SER A 436 -12.64 -13.07 -5.89
CA SER A 436 -11.31 -13.65 -6.14
C SER A 436 -11.20 -15.05 -5.53
N VAL A 437 -10.16 -15.80 -5.92
CA VAL A 437 -9.97 -17.21 -5.54
C VAL A 437 -8.58 -17.41 -4.92
N GLY A 438 -8.51 -18.22 -3.88
CA GLY A 438 -7.26 -18.67 -3.26
C GLY A 438 -6.81 -17.77 -2.11
N THR A 439 -6.46 -16.52 -2.40
CA THR A 439 -5.94 -15.56 -1.40
C THR A 439 -6.65 -14.20 -1.50
N PRO A 440 -6.75 -13.41 -0.41
CA PRO A 440 -7.50 -12.15 -0.42
C PRO A 440 -6.87 -11.09 -1.32
N ASP A 441 -5.58 -11.17 -1.59
CA ASP A 441 -4.84 -10.29 -2.49
C ASP A 441 -5.00 -10.63 -3.99
N SER A 442 -5.69 -11.73 -4.32
CA SER A 442 -5.90 -12.18 -5.72
C SER A 442 -6.78 -11.23 -6.53
N THR A 443 -6.58 -11.23 -7.85
CA THR A 443 -7.32 -10.38 -8.79
C THR A 443 -8.82 -10.61 -8.64
N MET A 444 -9.56 -9.55 -8.34
CA MET A 444 -11.02 -9.54 -8.24
C MET A 444 -11.64 -9.53 -9.63
N VAL A 445 -12.55 -10.46 -9.90
CA VAL A 445 -13.31 -10.52 -11.15
C VAL A 445 -14.78 -10.19 -10.91
N LEU A 446 -15.38 -9.38 -11.79
CA LEU A 446 -16.81 -9.08 -11.77
C LEU A 446 -17.60 -10.36 -12.08
N ILE A 447 -18.53 -10.73 -11.21
CA ILE A 447 -19.39 -11.92 -11.38
C ILE A 447 -20.88 -11.58 -11.55
N ALA A 448 -21.31 -10.41 -11.09
CA ALA A 448 -22.68 -9.94 -11.27
C ALA A 448 -22.78 -8.41 -11.21
N GLU A 449 -23.78 -7.86 -11.91
CA GLU A 449 -24.15 -6.44 -11.87
C GLU A 449 -25.67 -6.34 -11.63
N TYR A 450 -26.07 -5.40 -10.77
CA TYR A 450 -27.44 -5.17 -10.33
C TYR A 450 -27.79 -3.68 -10.46
N PRO A 451 -28.39 -3.26 -11.59
CA PRO A 451 -28.84 -1.89 -11.76
C PRO A 451 -29.99 -1.52 -10.80
N GLY A 452 -29.90 -0.34 -10.19
CA GLY A 452 -30.85 0.21 -9.24
C GLY A 452 -30.83 -0.45 -7.85
N SER A 453 -31.78 -0.05 -7.00
CA SER A 453 -31.89 -0.46 -5.59
C SER A 453 -32.81 -1.67 -5.36
N GLY A 454 -33.11 -2.44 -6.40
CA GLY A 454 -34.09 -3.53 -6.33
C GLY A 454 -33.56 -4.83 -5.73
N THR A 455 -32.24 -4.96 -5.52
CA THR A 455 -31.59 -6.21 -5.14
C THR A 455 -30.40 -5.96 -4.23
N HIS A 456 -30.33 -6.72 -3.14
CA HIS A 456 -29.31 -6.60 -2.08
C HIS A 456 -28.65 -7.94 -1.75
N SER A 457 -28.76 -8.91 -2.66
CA SER A 457 -28.16 -10.22 -2.49
C SER A 457 -27.78 -10.88 -3.82
N HIS A 458 -26.72 -11.67 -3.76
CA HIS A 458 -26.22 -12.51 -4.84
C HIS A 458 -25.95 -13.92 -4.33
N SER A 459 -26.54 -14.90 -5.00
CA SER A 459 -26.29 -16.32 -4.79
C SER A 459 -25.21 -16.80 -5.76
N ASP A 460 -23.96 -16.88 -5.32
CA ASP A 460 -22.88 -17.42 -6.14
C ASP A 460 -22.91 -18.96 -6.14
N VAL A 461 -23.62 -19.51 -7.13
CA VAL A 461 -23.68 -20.95 -7.41
C VAL A 461 -22.58 -21.42 -8.38
N THR A 462 -21.74 -20.50 -8.85
CA THR A 462 -20.67 -20.79 -9.82
C THR A 462 -19.33 -21.11 -9.16
N ALA A 463 -19.21 -20.82 -7.86
CA ALA A 463 -18.11 -21.26 -7.04
C ALA A 463 -17.92 -22.79 -7.17
N SER A 464 -16.67 -23.23 -7.21
CA SER A 464 -16.26 -24.64 -7.10
C SER A 464 -15.93 -24.99 -5.65
N ARG A 465 -16.40 -26.14 -5.17
CA ARG A 465 -16.13 -26.64 -3.82
C ARG A 465 -14.63 -26.86 -3.60
N GLY A 466 -14.18 -26.65 -2.36
CA GLY A 466 -12.78 -26.89 -1.96
C GLY A 466 -11.81 -25.77 -2.35
N LEU A 467 -12.31 -24.62 -2.79
CA LEU A 467 -11.52 -23.41 -3.03
C LEU A 467 -11.96 -22.31 -2.05
N ALA A 468 -11.02 -21.49 -1.62
CA ALA A 468 -11.26 -20.27 -0.86
C ALA A 468 -11.72 -19.13 -1.78
N TYR A 469 -12.82 -18.47 -1.44
CA TYR A 469 -13.33 -17.30 -2.17
C TYR A 469 -13.34 -16.06 -1.30
N PHE A 470 -13.05 -14.92 -1.91
CA PHE A 470 -13.15 -13.60 -1.29
C PHE A 470 -14.05 -12.72 -2.16
N TYR A 471 -14.83 -11.85 -1.53
CA TYR A 471 -15.83 -11.03 -2.22
C TYR A 471 -15.67 -9.56 -1.89
N SER A 472 -16.19 -8.72 -2.77
CA SER A 472 -16.43 -7.28 -2.57
C SER A 472 -17.71 -6.91 -3.32
N VAL A 473 -18.43 -5.91 -2.83
CA VAL A 473 -19.59 -5.34 -3.51
C VAL A 473 -19.36 -3.85 -3.66
N THR A 474 -19.29 -3.34 -4.88
CA THR A 474 -19.15 -1.90 -5.11
C THR A 474 -20.50 -1.30 -5.48
N ALA A 475 -20.63 0.01 -5.27
CA ALA A 475 -21.72 0.80 -5.80
C ALA A 475 -21.20 1.75 -6.90
N TYR A 476 -22.03 2.02 -7.89
CA TYR A 476 -21.71 2.93 -8.98
C TYR A 476 -22.83 3.94 -9.22
N ASP A 477 -22.47 5.13 -9.70
CA ASP A 477 -23.39 6.20 -10.07
C ASP A 477 -23.80 6.18 -11.55
N ASP A 478 -24.64 7.13 -11.96
CA ASP A 478 -25.09 7.28 -13.34
C ASP A 478 -24.14 8.08 -14.25
N GLY A 479 -23.05 8.62 -13.69
CA GLY A 479 -22.03 9.43 -14.34
C GLY A 479 -22.48 10.82 -14.79
N ASN A 480 -23.73 11.23 -14.57
CA ASN A 480 -24.27 12.48 -15.11
C ASN A 480 -23.96 13.71 -14.24
N SER A 481 -23.75 13.50 -12.94
CA SER A 481 -23.55 14.57 -11.96
C SER A 481 -22.10 14.73 -11.52
N ASN A 482 -21.22 13.83 -11.95
CA ASN A 482 -19.82 13.84 -11.59
C ASN A 482 -19.06 15.03 -12.20
N VAL A 483 -18.11 15.56 -11.42
CA VAL A 483 -17.08 16.45 -11.96
C VAL A 483 -16.34 15.73 -13.09
N PRO A 484 -15.91 16.42 -14.16
CA PRO A 484 -15.14 15.78 -15.22
C PRO A 484 -13.88 15.08 -14.67
N GLY A 485 -13.68 13.82 -15.04
CA GLY A 485 -12.49 13.06 -14.65
C GLY A 485 -11.27 13.35 -15.54
N LEU A 486 -10.31 12.42 -15.54
CA LEU A 486 -9.06 12.52 -16.33
C LEU A 486 -9.31 12.66 -17.85
N SER A 487 -10.43 12.15 -18.36
CA SER A 487 -10.82 12.27 -19.77
C SER A 487 -11.36 13.66 -20.15
N GLY A 488 -11.59 14.53 -19.18
CA GLY A 488 -12.24 15.83 -19.36
C GLY A 488 -13.75 15.74 -19.58
N SER A 489 -14.36 14.56 -19.35
CA SER A 489 -15.81 14.34 -19.39
C SER A 489 -16.29 13.75 -18.07
N SER A 490 -17.57 13.93 -17.74
CA SER A 490 -18.20 13.22 -16.63
C SER A 490 -18.31 11.73 -16.98
N GLU A 491 -17.92 10.88 -16.03
CA GLU A 491 -17.87 9.43 -16.18
C GLU A 491 -18.52 8.76 -14.97
N VAL A 492 -18.92 7.49 -15.13
CA VAL A 492 -19.41 6.68 -14.02
C VAL A 492 -18.29 6.46 -13.01
N ALA A 493 -18.50 6.86 -11.76
CA ALA A 493 -17.61 6.50 -10.67
C ALA A 493 -18.12 5.25 -9.94
N GLU A 494 -17.18 4.46 -9.44
CA GLU A 494 -17.45 3.22 -8.72
C GLU A 494 -16.63 3.21 -7.43
N SER A 495 -17.26 2.84 -6.32
CA SER A 495 -16.61 2.78 -5.01
C SER A 495 -15.47 1.77 -5.02
N GLY A 496 -14.36 2.05 -4.33
CA GLY A 496 -13.18 1.18 -4.33
C GLY A 496 -13.44 -0.24 -3.83
N LEU A 497 -12.95 -1.24 -4.56
CA LEU A 497 -13.05 -2.68 -4.23
C LEU A 497 -12.49 -3.00 -2.83
N TYR A 498 -11.43 -2.29 -2.43
CA TYR A 498 -10.69 -2.57 -1.21
C TYR A 498 -11.40 -2.06 0.05
N LEU A 499 -12.44 -1.23 -0.08
CA LEU A 499 -13.17 -0.67 1.05
C LEU A 499 -13.97 -1.73 1.81
N ASN A 500 -14.53 -2.73 1.11
CA ASN A 500 -15.30 -3.81 1.74
C ASN A 500 -14.86 -5.22 1.34
N ARG A 501 -13.68 -5.38 0.73
CA ARG A 501 -13.14 -6.69 0.38
C ARG A 501 -13.00 -7.57 1.63
N THR A 502 -13.55 -8.78 1.56
CA THR A 502 -13.34 -9.78 2.61
C THR A 502 -11.87 -10.22 2.67
N THR A 503 -11.30 -10.25 3.88
CA THR A 503 -9.97 -10.82 4.16
C THR A 503 -10.03 -12.25 4.69
N LYS A 504 -11.22 -12.72 5.05
CA LYS A 504 -11.54 -14.11 5.40
C LYS A 504 -12.21 -14.79 4.21
N ALA A 505 -11.85 -16.05 3.98
CA ALA A 505 -12.42 -16.84 2.91
C ALA A 505 -13.83 -17.34 3.23
N ALA A 506 -14.69 -17.34 2.22
CA ALA A 506 -15.96 -18.06 2.19
C ALA A 506 -15.87 -19.29 1.29
N TYR A 507 -16.74 -20.28 1.54
CA TYR A 507 -16.69 -21.58 0.87
C TYR A 507 -18.05 -22.01 0.36
N LEU A 508 -18.06 -22.58 -0.84
CA LEU A 508 -19.20 -23.36 -1.30
C LEU A 508 -19.24 -24.69 -0.55
N THR A 509 -20.29 -24.92 0.24
CA THR A 509 -20.46 -26.14 1.04
C THR A 509 -21.49 -27.09 0.44
N ARG A 510 -21.53 -28.33 0.93
CA ARG A 510 -22.54 -29.33 0.52
C ARG A 510 -23.82 -29.17 1.34
N PRO A 511 -24.96 -29.67 0.83
CA PRO A 511 -26.12 -29.99 1.65
C PRO A 511 -25.75 -30.96 2.79
N PRO A 512 -26.50 -30.92 3.91
CA PRO A 512 -26.23 -31.81 5.03
C PRO A 512 -26.38 -33.27 4.60
N GLY A 513 -25.43 -34.10 5.04
CA GLY A 513 -25.43 -35.54 4.80
C GLY A 513 -26.02 -36.32 5.97
N THR A 514 -25.83 -37.63 5.93
CA THR A 514 -26.16 -38.54 7.04
C THR A 514 -24.90 -39.09 7.69
N LEU A 515 -25.01 -39.50 8.95
CA LEU A 515 -23.87 -40.06 9.72
C LEU A 515 -23.13 -41.20 8.99
N ASP A 516 -23.82 -42.05 8.23
CA ASP A 516 -23.19 -43.15 7.51
C ASP A 516 -22.33 -42.69 6.31
N GLU A 517 -22.60 -41.50 5.77
CA GLU A 517 -21.91 -40.93 4.61
C GLU A 517 -20.68 -40.09 4.99
N VAL A 518 -20.50 -39.83 6.29
CA VAL A 518 -19.41 -38.99 6.79
C VAL A 518 -18.06 -39.56 6.33
N ILE A 519 -17.20 -38.73 5.75
CA ILE A 519 -15.81 -39.08 5.43
C ILE A 519 -14.86 -37.97 5.88
N VAL A 520 -13.60 -38.32 6.14
CA VAL A 520 -12.54 -37.37 6.50
C VAL A 520 -11.59 -37.26 5.32
N VAL A 521 -11.30 -36.04 4.86
CA VAL A 521 -10.46 -35.77 3.68
C VAL A 521 -9.45 -34.66 3.98
N PRO A 522 -8.17 -34.82 3.59
CA PRO A 522 -7.57 -36.05 3.08
C PRO A 522 -7.40 -37.10 4.20
N ASN A 523 -7.48 -38.38 3.83
CA ASN A 523 -7.21 -39.48 4.74
C ASN A 523 -6.48 -40.61 3.99
N PRO A 524 -5.15 -40.76 4.18
CA PRO A 524 -4.33 -40.05 5.15
C PRO A 524 -4.12 -38.57 4.78
N PHE A 525 -4.04 -37.71 5.78
CA PHE A 525 -3.53 -36.36 5.64
C PHE A 525 -1.99 -36.40 5.61
N ASN A 526 -1.38 -35.72 4.64
CA ASN A 526 0.07 -35.59 4.54
C ASN A 526 0.46 -34.14 4.21
N LEU A 527 1.19 -33.49 5.11
CA LEU A 527 1.60 -32.08 5.00
C LEU A 527 2.46 -31.80 3.74
N ASN A 528 3.22 -32.80 3.28
CA ASN A 528 4.11 -32.70 2.13
C ASN A 528 3.45 -33.11 0.80
N ALA A 529 2.19 -33.56 0.82
CA ALA A 529 1.48 -33.99 -0.37
C ALA A 529 0.67 -32.86 -1.02
N GLU A 530 1.32 -31.73 -1.32
CA GLU A 530 0.67 -30.48 -1.78
C GLU A 530 -0.30 -30.69 -2.96
N ALA A 531 0.02 -31.57 -3.91
CA ALA A 531 -0.79 -31.82 -5.10
C ALA A 531 -2.20 -32.40 -4.84
N ILE A 532 -2.46 -32.91 -3.62
CA ILE A 532 -3.76 -33.47 -3.22
C ILE A 532 -4.35 -32.74 -2.00
N GLN A 533 -3.77 -31.59 -1.62
CA GLN A 533 -4.26 -30.72 -0.56
C GLN A 533 -5.17 -29.63 -1.14
N PHE A 534 -5.79 -28.84 -0.25
CA PHE A 534 -6.61 -27.70 -0.64
C PHE A 534 -5.72 -26.53 -1.09
N THR A 535 -5.97 -26.00 -2.29
CA THR A 535 -5.18 -24.91 -2.87
C THR A 535 -5.16 -23.69 -1.96
N GLY A 536 -3.97 -23.23 -1.56
CA GLY A 536 -3.81 -22.07 -0.68
C GLY A 536 -4.08 -22.34 0.81
N GLU A 537 -4.56 -23.52 1.17
CA GLU A 537 -4.95 -23.89 2.53
C GLU A 537 -4.18 -25.13 3.01
N ARG A 538 -2.91 -24.92 3.34
CA ARG A 538 -2.08 -25.96 3.95
C ARG A 538 -2.64 -26.33 5.31
N ASP A 539 -2.51 -27.60 5.70
CA ASP A 539 -2.88 -28.08 7.04
C ASP A 539 -4.37 -28.15 7.38
N LYS A 540 -5.21 -28.27 6.33
CA LYS A 540 -6.66 -28.37 6.42
C LYS A 540 -7.15 -29.81 6.29
N ILE A 541 -8.06 -30.21 7.20
CA ILE A 541 -8.83 -31.46 7.13
C ILE A 541 -10.31 -31.10 7.07
N ILE A 542 -11.10 -31.81 6.26
CA ILE A 542 -12.54 -31.59 6.16
C ILE A 542 -13.29 -32.90 6.48
N PHE A 543 -14.31 -32.77 7.32
CA PHE A 543 -15.36 -33.76 7.54
C PHE A 543 -16.48 -33.48 6.53
N TYR A 544 -16.59 -34.32 5.50
CA TYR A 544 -17.64 -34.21 4.49
C TYR A 544 -18.85 -35.07 4.82
N ASN A 545 -20.01 -34.65 4.31
CA ASN A 545 -21.33 -35.24 4.50
C ASN A 545 -21.74 -35.33 5.98
N VAL A 546 -21.32 -34.36 6.80
CA VAL A 546 -21.79 -34.27 8.19
C VAL A 546 -23.28 -33.89 8.24
N PRO A 547 -24.03 -34.29 9.28
CA PRO A 547 -25.35 -33.73 9.54
C PRO A 547 -25.24 -32.21 9.78
N GLY A 548 -26.22 -31.44 9.32
CA GLY A 548 -26.18 -29.97 9.39
C GLY A 548 -26.15 -29.38 10.81
N GLU A 549 -26.51 -30.18 11.82
CA GLU A 549 -26.28 -29.86 13.23
C GLU A 549 -25.64 -31.07 13.91
N CYS A 550 -24.37 -30.96 14.28
CA CYS A 550 -23.66 -32.02 15.00
C CYS A 550 -22.51 -31.47 15.87
N ILE A 551 -21.96 -32.32 16.74
CA ILE A 551 -20.71 -32.06 17.44
C ILE A 551 -19.68 -33.11 17.01
N ILE A 552 -18.49 -32.65 16.65
CA ILE A 552 -17.35 -33.48 16.27
C ILE A 552 -16.32 -33.44 17.40
N ASP A 553 -16.18 -34.57 18.10
CA ASP A 553 -15.11 -34.77 19.07
C ASP A 553 -13.94 -35.50 18.42
N ILE A 554 -12.75 -34.90 18.51
CA ILE A 554 -11.52 -35.49 17.96
C ILE A 554 -10.68 -36.01 19.13
N TYR A 555 -10.21 -37.25 19.03
CA TYR A 555 -9.38 -37.91 20.01
C TYR A 555 -8.08 -38.43 19.40
N SER A 556 -7.02 -38.51 20.20
CA SER A 556 -5.81 -39.26 19.87
C SER A 556 -6.04 -40.78 19.95
N GLU A 557 -5.07 -41.56 19.50
CA GLU A 557 -5.06 -43.02 19.66
C GLU A 557 -5.05 -43.51 21.13
N SER A 558 -4.55 -42.69 22.06
CA SER A 558 -4.60 -42.93 23.51
C SER A 558 -5.96 -42.59 24.14
N GLY A 559 -6.85 -41.93 23.39
CA GLY A 559 -8.17 -41.50 23.87
C GLY A 559 -8.18 -40.10 24.51
N ASP A 560 -7.10 -39.33 24.36
CA ASP A 560 -7.06 -37.94 24.82
C ASP A 560 -7.95 -37.08 23.93
N HIS A 561 -8.80 -36.24 24.52
CA HIS A 561 -9.67 -35.33 23.78
C HIS A 561 -8.86 -34.14 23.26
N ILE A 562 -8.80 -34.01 21.95
CA ILE A 562 -7.97 -33.04 21.23
C ILE A 562 -8.74 -31.75 20.98
N LYS A 563 -9.97 -31.87 20.46
CA LYS A 563 -10.80 -30.73 20.06
C LYS A 563 -12.27 -31.15 20.03
N GLU A 564 -13.14 -30.26 20.48
CA GLU A 564 -14.57 -30.28 20.17
C GLU A 564 -14.85 -29.21 19.12
N ILE A 565 -15.58 -29.58 18.07
CA ILE A 565 -16.06 -28.67 17.05
C ILE A 565 -17.59 -28.72 17.08
N VAL A 566 -18.22 -27.58 17.33
CA VAL A 566 -19.68 -27.42 17.23
C VAL A 566 -19.98 -27.04 15.79
N HIS A 567 -20.76 -27.87 15.11
CA HIS A 567 -21.20 -27.65 13.73
C HIS A 567 -22.70 -27.38 13.73
N ASP A 568 -23.08 -26.14 13.43
CA ASP A 568 -24.45 -25.64 13.48
C ASP A 568 -24.81 -24.73 12.29
N ASP A 569 -24.00 -24.76 11.22
CA ASP A 569 -24.19 -23.92 10.02
C ASP A 569 -25.17 -24.53 9.00
N GLY A 570 -25.63 -25.77 9.23
CA GLY A 570 -26.59 -26.47 8.38
C GLY A 570 -25.99 -27.15 7.15
N SER A 571 -24.66 -27.10 6.96
CA SER A 571 -23.99 -27.66 5.80
C SER A 571 -23.53 -29.12 6.00
N GLY A 572 -23.05 -29.73 4.92
CA GLY A 572 -22.43 -31.05 4.94
C GLY A 572 -20.91 -31.01 5.10
N ASP A 573 -20.30 -29.84 5.27
CA ASP A 573 -18.85 -29.67 5.28
C ASP A 573 -18.41 -29.00 6.58
N GLN A 574 -17.61 -29.69 7.40
CA GLN A 574 -16.96 -29.08 8.56
C GLN A 574 -15.45 -29.17 8.41
N ALA A 575 -14.79 -28.03 8.31
CA ALA A 575 -13.33 -27.99 8.23
C ALA A 575 -12.69 -27.89 9.63
N TRP A 576 -11.45 -28.37 9.72
CA TRP A 576 -10.54 -28.24 10.85
C TRP A 576 -9.21 -27.72 10.31
N GLY A 577 -8.77 -26.55 10.80
CA GLY A 577 -7.56 -25.87 10.34
C GLY A 577 -7.74 -24.90 9.17
N VAL A 578 -8.74 -24.01 9.23
CA VAL A 578 -9.10 -23.10 8.11
C VAL A 578 -8.34 -21.78 8.13
N LEU A 579 -8.07 -21.23 9.31
CA LEU A 579 -7.32 -19.98 9.45
C LEU A 579 -5.84 -20.27 9.64
N ALA A 580 -4.98 -19.34 9.21
CA ALA A 580 -3.55 -19.39 9.49
C ALA A 580 -3.26 -19.47 11.00
N GLU A 581 -4.19 -19.02 11.85
CA GLU A 581 -4.08 -19.14 13.32
C GLU A 581 -4.62 -20.47 13.89
N GLU A 582 -5.28 -21.33 13.10
CA GLU A 582 -6.02 -22.51 13.60
C GLU A 582 -5.51 -23.88 13.11
N TRP A 583 -4.38 -23.91 12.37
CA TRP A 583 -3.64 -25.09 11.87
C TRP A 583 -3.96 -26.43 12.56
N SER A 584 -5.00 -27.14 12.09
CA SER A 584 -5.60 -28.34 12.71
C SER A 584 -5.25 -28.49 14.20
N THR A 585 -5.54 -27.48 15.03
CA THR A 585 -4.98 -27.40 16.39
C THR A 585 -5.85 -28.11 17.42
N THR A 586 -5.24 -28.40 18.58
CA THR A 586 -5.95 -28.77 19.81
C THR A 586 -6.82 -27.62 20.34
N SER A 587 -7.57 -27.87 21.41
CA SER A 587 -8.30 -26.85 22.18
C SER A 587 -7.40 -25.79 22.82
N SER A 588 -6.09 -26.05 22.94
CA SER A 588 -5.07 -25.12 23.45
C SER A 588 -4.23 -24.48 22.34
N SER A 589 -4.71 -24.51 21.09
CA SER A 589 -4.04 -23.96 19.91
C SER A 589 -2.66 -24.56 19.63
N GLN A 590 -2.44 -25.81 20.04
CA GLN A 590 -1.23 -26.55 19.65
C GLN A 590 -1.50 -27.34 18.39
N THR A 591 -0.62 -27.20 17.40
CA THR A 591 -0.65 -28.02 16.18
C THR A 591 -0.54 -29.51 16.53
N VAL A 592 -1.42 -30.33 15.97
CA VAL A 592 -1.40 -31.79 16.18
C VAL A 592 -0.16 -32.43 15.54
N VAL A 593 0.22 -33.63 15.98
CA VAL A 593 1.41 -34.34 15.47
C VAL A 593 1.01 -35.53 14.59
N SER A 594 2.01 -36.18 13.97
CA SER A 594 1.79 -37.42 13.22
C SER A 594 1.21 -38.52 14.13
N GLY A 595 0.12 -39.16 13.71
CA GLY A 595 -0.55 -40.18 14.51
C GLY A 595 -1.93 -40.58 13.99
N LEU A 596 -2.51 -41.62 14.58
CA LEU A 596 -3.89 -42.03 14.32
C LEU A 596 -4.86 -41.25 15.22
N TYR A 597 -5.89 -40.68 14.59
CA TYR A 597 -6.93 -39.91 15.26
C TYR A 597 -8.30 -40.55 15.07
N ILE A 598 -9.18 -40.32 16.04
CA ILE A 598 -10.56 -40.83 16.07
C ILE A 598 -11.50 -39.63 16.19
N ALA A 599 -12.38 -39.45 15.21
CA ALA A 599 -13.47 -38.49 15.28
C ALA A 599 -14.78 -39.20 15.64
N ARG A 600 -15.49 -38.71 16.66
CA ARG A 600 -16.86 -39.07 17.00
C ARG A 600 -17.77 -37.92 16.58
N ILE A 601 -18.59 -38.15 15.56
CA ILE A 601 -19.55 -37.17 15.03
C ILE A 601 -20.93 -37.53 15.56
N GLU A 602 -21.55 -36.64 16.32
CA GLU A 602 -22.84 -36.87 16.97
C GLU A 602 -23.86 -35.80 16.58
N GLU A 603 -25.03 -36.22 16.10
CA GLU A 603 -26.13 -35.30 15.76
C GLU A 603 -26.59 -34.52 16.99
N THR A 604 -26.91 -33.24 16.78
CA THR A 604 -27.51 -32.38 17.78
C THR A 604 -28.95 -32.02 17.42
N SER A 605 -29.73 -31.67 18.44
CA SER A 605 -31.05 -31.09 18.28
C SER A 605 -31.23 -30.01 19.34
N ASN A 606 -31.49 -28.76 18.90
CA ASN A 606 -31.53 -27.59 19.78
C ASN A 606 -30.26 -27.45 20.65
N GLY A 607 -29.09 -27.64 20.02
CA GLY A 607 -27.78 -27.57 20.69
C GLY A 607 -27.48 -28.71 21.67
N LYS A 608 -28.29 -29.78 21.70
CA LYS A 608 -28.08 -30.94 22.59
C LYS A 608 -27.78 -32.21 21.81
N ARG A 609 -26.77 -32.96 22.28
CA ARG A 609 -26.39 -34.28 21.78
C ARG A 609 -27.56 -35.26 21.85
N THR A 610 -27.84 -35.92 20.73
CA THR A 610 -28.98 -36.85 20.59
C THR A 610 -28.66 -38.28 21.04
N GLY A 611 -27.37 -38.64 21.14
CA GLY A 611 -26.90 -40.01 21.30
C GLY A 611 -26.62 -40.74 19.98
N ASN A 612 -27.10 -40.23 18.84
CA ASN A 612 -26.86 -40.82 17.53
C ASN A 612 -25.51 -40.34 16.98
N ALA A 613 -24.56 -41.26 16.81
CA ALA A 613 -23.19 -40.91 16.46
C ALA A 613 -22.50 -41.94 15.57
N VAL A 614 -21.53 -41.48 14.79
CA VAL A 614 -20.63 -42.30 14.00
C VAL A 614 -19.19 -42.06 14.39
N ILE A 615 -18.36 -43.10 14.25
CA ILE A 615 -16.92 -43.01 14.49
C ILE A 615 -16.18 -43.08 13.15
N ARG A 616 -15.21 -42.20 12.95
CA ARG A 616 -14.27 -42.20 11.84
C ARG A 616 -12.83 -42.18 12.36
N LYS A 617 -11.96 -42.91 11.66
CA LYS A 617 -10.52 -42.94 11.95
C LYS A 617 -9.78 -42.33 10.79
N PHE A 618 -8.77 -41.52 11.09
CA PHE A 618 -7.95 -40.88 10.07
C PHE A 618 -6.51 -40.73 10.56
N LEU A 619 -5.58 -40.72 9.60
CA LEU A 619 -4.15 -40.67 9.86
C LEU A 619 -3.62 -39.28 9.49
N ILE A 620 -2.83 -38.68 10.38
CA ILE A 620 -2.09 -37.45 10.12
C ILE A 620 -0.60 -37.79 9.95
N VAL A 621 0.01 -37.28 8.88
CA VAL A 621 1.44 -37.34 8.60
C VAL A 621 1.96 -35.91 8.41
N ARG A 622 2.82 -35.47 9.33
CA ARG A 622 3.52 -34.19 9.30
C ARG A 622 5.02 -34.40 9.14
#